data_AF-A0A134CCA5-F1
#
_entry.id   AF-A0A134CCA5-F1
#
_cell.length_a   1.000
_cell.length_b   1.000
_cell.length_c   1.000
_cell.angle_alpha   90.00
_cell.angle_beta   90.00
_cell.angle_gamma   90.00
#
_symmetry.space_group_name_H-M   'P 1'
#
loop_
_entity.id
_entity.type
_entity.pdbx_description
1 polymer ?
#
loop_
_entity_poly.entity_id
_entity_poly.type
_entity_poly.pdbx_seq_one_letter_code
_entity_poly.pdbx_strand_id
1 'polypeptide(L)'
;KLKLNVADTDNNTVTGEVDLKTLDLSGNTTINNLDTKIENITKTGGLLDKKADKDAGNIGDVERTAWATKLGTGKVEADNANLVTGKTVYDFVNPVKTQAETNKADIATLQKGFTLKDSGTGSTTVKAESTVTVTGDTYVKATVNDKGLTLGLNEDALNSQINTQITSNSTVTGKMDSWQLAAKSTDDGEKIDNTNNKAVFDVTEADKGLTVTRDKNTIKYGIDADKLASTVTNSINNTTNATAITNISA
;
A
#
# COMPACT_ATOMS: atom_id res chain seq x y z
N LYS A 1 -9.69 -105.69 -19.52
CA LYS A 1 -8.90 -106.71 -20.22
C LYS A 1 -9.20 -106.64 -21.72
N LEU A 2 -8.19 -106.63 -22.57
CA LEU A 2 -8.35 -106.72 -24.03
C LEU A 2 -8.45 -108.20 -24.41
N LYS A 3 -9.52 -108.60 -25.11
CA LYS A 3 -9.63 -109.94 -25.65
C LYS A 3 -8.82 -110.01 -26.94
N LEU A 4 -7.83 -110.89 -26.97
CA LEU A 4 -7.04 -111.19 -28.16
C LEU A 4 -7.70 -112.35 -28.88
N ASN A 5 -7.84 -112.21 -30.19
CA ASN A 5 -8.19 -113.28 -31.09
C ASN A 5 -7.17 -113.25 -32.23
N VAL A 6 -6.11 -114.02 -32.07
CA VAL A 6 -4.97 -114.05 -33.00
C VAL A 6 -4.79 -115.48 -33.50
N ALA A 7 -4.17 -115.64 -34.67
CA ALA A 7 -3.76 -116.95 -35.16
C ALA A 7 -2.27 -117.17 -34.81
N ASP A 8 -1.90 -118.39 -34.41
CA ASP A 8 -0.49 -118.77 -34.29
C ASP A 8 0.16 -118.96 -35.68
N THR A 9 1.45 -119.28 -35.72
CA THR A 9 2.20 -119.50 -36.97
C THR A 9 1.65 -120.65 -37.82
N ASP A 10 0.86 -121.55 -37.23
CA ASP A 10 0.20 -122.69 -37.89
C ASP A 10 -1.28 -122.41 -38.18
N ASN A 11 -1.71 -121.16 -38.01
CA ASN A 11 -3.05 -120.64 -38.32
C ASN A 11 -4.18 -121.14 -37.39
N ASN A 12 -3.85 -121.66 -36.19
CA ASN A 12 -4.84 -122.02 -35.17
C ASN A 12 -5.28 -120.81 -34.36
N THR A 13 -6.58 -120.73 -34.04
CA THR A 13 -7.14 -119.64 -33.23
C THR A 13 -6.65 -119.72 -31.78
N VAL A 14 -5.89 -118.73 -31.34
CA VAL A 14 -5.47 -118.55 -29.94
C VAL A 14 -6.25 -117.37 -29.35
N THR A 15 -7.02 -117.64 -28.30
CA THR A 15 -7.74 -116.61 -27.55
C THR A 15 -7.12 -116.41 -26.17
N GLY A 16 -7.04 -115.16 -25.73
CA GLY A 16 -6.49 -114.81 -24.44
C GLY A 16 -6.99 -113.44 -23.98
N GLU A 17 -6.90 -113.19 -22.68
CA GLU A 17 -7.21 -111.88 -22.13
C GLU A 17 -5.93 -111.22 -21.63
N VAL A 18 -5.59 -110.06 -22.19
CA VAL A 18 -4.53 -109.21 -21.65
C VAL A 18 -5.14 -108.25 -20.65
N ASP A 19 -4.61 -108.22 -19.43
CA ASP A 19 -4.96 -107.15 -18.51
C ASP A 19 -4.18 -105.88 -18.84
N LEU A 20 -4.89 -104.88 -19.38
CA LEU A 20 -4.30 -103.59 -19.71
C LEU A 20 -3.86 -102.82 -18.46
N LYS A 21 -4.33 -103.19 -17.26
CA LYS A 21 -3.93 -102.56 -16.00
C LYS A 21 -2.49 -102.90 -15.59
N THR A 22 -1.94 -104.02 -16.09
CA THR A 22 -0.59 -104.50 -15.76
C THR A 22 0.36 -104.41 -16.95
N LEU A 23 -0.02 -103.68 -18.00
CA LEU A 23 0.82 -103.51 -19.19
C LEU A 23 2.02 -102.61 -18.85
N ASP A 24 3.23 -103.14 -19.03
CA ASP A 24 4.45 -102.34 -18.91
C ASP A 24 4.63 -101.48 -20.16
N LEU A 25 4.71 -100.16 -19.95
CA LEU A 25 4.88 -99.16 -21.01
C LEU A 25 6.23 -98.44 -20.92
N SER A 26 7.16 -98.93 -20.08
CA SER A 26 8.50 -98.34 -19.91
C SER A 26 9.34 -98.32 -21.19
N GLY A 27 9.04 -99.18 -22.17
CA GLY A 27 9.66 -99.19 -23.50
C GLY A 27 9.01 -98.24 -24.52
N ASN A 28 7.89 -97.58 -24.19
CA ASN A 28 7.17 -96.73 -25.13
C ASN A 28 7.85 -95.36 -25.27
N THR A 29 8.41 -95.09 -26.45
CA THR A 29 9.18 -93.86 -26.73
C THR A 29 8.37 -92.58 -26.52
N THR A 30 7.09 -92.56 -26.86
CA THR A 30 6.21 -91.39 -26.65
C THR A 30 6.04 -91.09 -25.17
N ILE A 31 5.80 -92.13 -24.36
CA ILE A 31 5.63 -91.99 -22.90
C ILE A 31 6.94 -91.51 -22.27
N ASN A 32 8.07 -92.12 -22.63
CA ASN A 32 9.38 -91.73 -22.10
C ASN A 32 9.74 -90.27 -22.46
N ASN A 33 9.40 -89.83 -23.68
CA ASN A 33 9.57 -88.45 -24.09
C ASN A 33 8.69 -87.48 -23.29
N LEU A 34 7.46 -87.87 -22.93
CA LEU A 34 6.58 -87.07 -22.07
C LEU A 34 7.12 -86.98 -20.65
N ASP A 35 7.58 -88.10 -20.10
CA ASP A 35 8.17 -88.18 -18.77
C ASP A 35 9.40 -87.27 -18.66
N THR A 36 10.32 -87.38 -19.62
CA THR A 36 11.50 -86.48 -19.72
C THR A 36 11.10 -85.00 -19.82
N LYS A 37 10.02 -84.68 -20.53
CA LYS A 37 9.52 -83.29 -20.61
C LYS A 37 8.96 -82.81 -19.27
N ILE A 38 8.17 -83.64 -18.60
CA ILE A 38 7.62 -83.33 -17.27
C ILE A 38 8.76 -83.13 -16.29
N GLU A 39 9.72 -84.04 -16.24
CA GLU A 39 10.89 -83.93 -15.37
C GLU A 39 11.66 -82.63 -15.64
N ASN A 40 11.93 -82.28 -16.90
CA ASN A 40 12.62 -81.03 -17.23
C ASN A 40 11.82 -79.76 -16.83
N ILE A 41 10.50 -79.86 -16.69
CA ILE A 41 9.65 -78.77 -16.20
C ILE A 41 9.72 -78.68 -14.67
N THR A 42 9.65 -79.81 -13.95
CA THR A 42 9.39 -79.87 -12.51
C THR A 42 10.60 -80.13 -11.63
N LYS A 43 11.72 -80.63 -12.18
CA LYS A 43 12.95 -80.85 -11.41
C LYS A 43 13.54 -79.52 -10.92
N THR A 44 14.35 -79.59 -9.87
CA THR A 44 15.18 -78.46 -9.43
C THR A 44 16.13 -78.02 -10.56
N GLY A 45 16.22 -76.71 -10.78
CA GLY A 45 16.86 -76.09 -11.95
C GLY A 45 16.06 -76.19 -13.24
N GLY A 46 14.82 -76.71 -13.18
CA GLY A 46 13.91 -76.86 -14.31
C GLY A 46 13.33 -75.54 -14.80
N LEU A 47 12.34 -75.61 -15.70
CA LEU A 47 11.72 -74.41 -16.29
C LEU A 47 10.89 -73.61 -15.27
N LEU A 48 10.27 -74.27 -14.30
CA LEU A 48 9.44 -73.61 -13.28
C LEU A 48 10.27 -72.79 -12.29
N ASP A 49 11.51 -73.20 -11.99
CA ASP A 49 12.42 -72.48 -11.08
C ASP A 49 12.75 -71.05 -11.56
N LYS A 50 12.53 -70.75 -12.85
CA LYS A 50 12.70 -69.41 -13.43
C LYS A 50 11.45 -68.52 -13.29
N LYS A 51 10.39 -69.01 -12.67
CA LYS A 51 9.12 -68.30 -12.47
C LYS A 51 8.95 -68.00 -10.99
N ALA A 52 8.36 -66.85 -10.69
CA ALA A 52 8.01 -66.51 -9.32
C ALA A 52 6.73 -67.23 -8.89
N ASP A 53 6.71 -67.66 -7.64
CA ASP A 53 5.52 -68.17 -6.98
C ASP A 53 4.51 -67.04 -6.73
N LYS A 54 3.26 -67.41 -6.46
CA LYS A 54 2.17 -66.45 -6.21
C LYS A 54 2.48 -65.51 -5.03
N ASP A 55 3.17 -66.02 -4.02
CA ASP A 55 3.60 -65.28 -2.83
C ASP A 55 5.05 -64.77 -2.93
N ALA A 56 5.72 -65.01 -4.06
CA ALA A 56 7.10 -64.65 -4.33
C ALA A 56 8.14 -65.23 -3.34
N GLY A 57 7.80 -66.32 -2.63
CA GLY A 57 8.69 -66.94 -1.64
C GLY A 57 9.99 -67.49 -2.22
N ASN A 58 9.97 -67.93 -3.48
CA ASN A 58 11.13 -68.48 -4.19
C ASN A 58 12.07 -67.42 -4.81
N ILE A 59 11.76 -66.12 -4.66
CA ILE A 59 12.59 -65.04 -5.20
C ILE A 59 13.74 -64.75 -4.23
N GLY A 60 14.98 -64.78 -4.72
CA GLY A 60 16.18 -64.41 -3.96
C GLY A 60 16.45 -62.91 -3.94
N ASP A 61 17.52 -62.49 -3.26
CA ASP A 61 17.92 -61.07 -3.19
C ASP A 61 18.34 -60.49 -4.55
N VAL A 62 18.96 -61.32 -5.39
CA VAL A 62 19.40 -60.93 -6.73
C VAL A 62 18.20 -60.58 -7.61
N GLU A 63 17.20 -61.47 -7.65
CA GLU A 63 15.98 -61.28 -8.43
C GLU A 63 15.15 -60.12 -7.88
N ARG A 64 15.03 -59.99 -6.54
CA ARG A 64 14.38 -58.84 -5.90
C ARG A 64 15.00 -57.52 -6.34
N THR A 65 16.32 -57.44 -6.41
CA THR A 65 17.04 -56.22 -6.85
C THR A 65 16.79 -55.91 -8.32
N ALA A 66 16.83 -56.93 -9.18
CA ALA A 66 16.53 -56.77 -10.60
C ALA A 66 15.08 -56.28 -10.81
N TRP A 67 14.13 -56.83 -10.07
CA TRP A 67 12.73 -56.43 -10.09
C TRP A 67 12.54 -55.01 -9.56
N ALA A 68 13.15 -54.65 -8.44
CA ALA A 68 13.11 -53.27 -7.93
C ALA A 68 13.65 -52.26 -8.96
N THR A 69 14.66 -52.64 -9.75
CA THR A 69 15.18 -51.77 -10.82
C THR A 69 14.20 -51.62 -11.99
N LYS A 70 13.43 -52.68 -12.31
CA LYS A 70 12.46 -52.67 -13.42
C LYS A 70 11.09 -52.13 -13.05
N LEU A 71 10.66 -52.39 -11.83
CA LEU A 71 9.34 -52.04 -11.31
C LEU A 71 9.38 -50.74 -10.54
N GLY A 72 10.47 -50.43 -9.84
CA GLY A 72 10.65 -49.17 -9.11
C GLY A 72 11.26 -49.32 -7.73
N THR A 73 12.07 -48.34 -7.36
CA THR A 73 12.73 -48.25 -6.04
C THR A 73 11.97 -47.34 -5.08
N GLY A 74 10.73 -46.95 -5.39
CA GLY A 74 9.92 -46.12 -4.50
C GLY A 74 10.26 -44.63 -4.51
N LYS A 75 11.00 -44.12 -5.52
CA LYS A 75 11.44 -42.73 -5.61
C LYS A 75 10.55 -41.89 -6.53
N VAL A 76 10.24 -40.66 -6.12
CA VAL A 76 9.57 -39.65 -6.95
C VAL A 76 10.65 -38.76 -7.56
N GLU A 77 10.91 -38.94 -8.85
CA GLU A 77 11.91 -38.19 -9.63
C GLU A 77 11.29 -37.83 -10.99
N ALA A 78 11.77 -36.76 -11.62
CA ALA A 78 11.32 -36.37 -12.95
C ALA A 78 11.56 -37.52 -13.95
N ASP A 79 10.61 -37.72 -14.87
CA ASP A 79 10.66 -38.73 -15.93
C ASP A 79 10.77 -40.19 -15.45
N ASN A 80 10.62 -40.45 -14.15
CA ASN A 80 10.60 -41.81 -13.62
C ASN A 80 9.22 -42.46 -13.82
N ALA A 81 9.14 -43.42 -14.74
CA ALA A 81 7.92 -44.17 -15.06
C ALA A 81 7.66 -45.37 -14.13
N ASN A 82 8.52 -45.59 -13.13
CA ASN A 82 8.45 -46.75 -12.25
C ASN A 82 7.48 -46.54 -11.06
N LEU A 83 7.15 -47.64 -10.37
CA LEU A 83 6.29 -47.69 -9.20
C LEU A 83 6.89 -46.95 -7.98
N VAL A 84 6.00 -46.24 -7.28
CA VAL A 84 6.26 -45.52 -6.03
C VAL A 84 5.34 -46.00 -4.92
N THR A 85 5.75 -45.83 -3.67
CA THR A 85 4.87 -46.16 -2.53
C THR A 85 3.91 -45.02 -2.24
N GLY A 86 2.73 -45.33 -1.71
CA GLY A 86 1.77 -44.32 -1.26
C GLY A 86 2.36 -43.37 -0.21
N LYS A 87 3.24 -43.87 0.68
CA LYS A 87 3.95 -43.03 1.64
C LYS A 87 4.92 -42.06 0.96
N THR A 88 5.71 -42.51 -0.02
CA THR A 88 6.60 -41.60 -0.76
C THR A 88 5.82 -40.47 -1.42
N VAL A 89 4.71 -40.81 -2.10
CA VAL A 89 3.87 -39.81 -2.78
C VAL A 89 3.23 -38.85 -1.76
N TYR A 90 2.74 -39.37 -0.64
CA TYR A 90 2.18 -38.55 0.44
C TYR A 90 3.22 -37.57 0.99
N ASP A 91 4.42 -38.04 1.33
CA ASP A 91 5.48 -37.20 1.88
C ASP A 91 5.93 -36.12 0.88
N PHE A 92 5.90 -36.41 -0.43
CA PHE A 92 6.22 -35.45 -1.48
C PHE A 92 5.13 -34.37 -1.65
N VAL A 93 3.85 -34.77 -1.64
CA VAL A 93 2.71 -33.88 -1.92
C VAL A 93 2.23 -33.11 -0.68
N ASN A 94 2.33 -33.70 0.51
CA ASN A 94 1.77 -33.13 1.74
C ASN A 94 2.38 -31.75 2.13
N PRO A 95 3.70 -31.50 1.98
CA PRO A 95 4.27 -30.17 2.18
C PRO A 95 3.69 -29.13 1.22
N VAL A 96 3.47 -29.48 -0.06
CA VAL A 96 2.86 -28.59 -1.05
C VAL A 96 1.41 -28.26 -0.67
N LYS A 97 0.63 -29.27 -0.26
CA LYS A 97 -0.73 -29.07 0.24
C LYS A 97 -0.75 -28.16 1.46
N THR A 98 0.12 -28.41 2.43
CA THR A 98 0.26 -27.58 3.63
C THR A 98 0.57 -26.12 3.26
N GLN A 99 1.57 -25.89 2.40
CA GLN A 99 1.93 -24.55 1.94
C GLN A 99 0.79 -23.87 1.17
N ALA A 100 0.04 -24.60 0.35
CA ALA A 100 -1.10 -24.06 -0.39
C ALA A 100 -2.22 -23.59 0.55
N GLU A 101 -2.54 -24.37 1.59
CA GLU A 101 -3.53 -23.96 2.59
C GLU A 101 -3.03 -22.79 3.45
N THR A 102 -1.74 -22.77 3.82
CA THR A 102 -1.13 -21.62 4.49
C THR A 102 -1.22 -20.36 3.63
N ASN A 103 -0.79 -20.43 2.36
CA ASN A 103 -0.84 -19.30 1.44
C ASN A 103 -2.28 -18.79 1.26
N LYS A 104 -3.26 -19.70 1.18
CA LYS A 104 -4.68 -19.34 1.07
C LYS A 104 -5.15 -18.56 2.31
N ALA A 105 -4.75 -18.97 3.51
CA ALA A 105 -5.08 -18.27 4.76
C ALA A 105 -4.40 -16.91 4.86
N ASP A 106 -3.13 -16.82 4.47
CA ASP A 106 -2.36 -15.57 4.49
C ASP A 106 -2.92 -14.57 3.48
N ILE A 107 -3.23 -15.00 2.26
CA ILE A 107 -3.89 -14.17 1.24
C ILE A 107 -5.26 -13.68 1.75
N ALA A 108 -6.07 -14.55 2.35
CA ALA A 108 -7.35 -14.14 2.92
C ALA A 108 -7.19 -13.09 4.03
N THR A 109 -6.09 -13.16 4.79
CA THR A 109 -5.76 -12.14 5.81
C THR A 109 -5.33 -10.82 5.16
N LEU A 110 -4.46 -10.84 4.15
CA LEU A 110 -4.05 -9.65 3.41
C LEU A 110 -5.22 -8.98 2.69
N GLN A 111 -6.16 -9.77 2.15
CA GLN A 111 -7.36 -9.26 1.47
C GLN A 111 -8.32 -8.51 2.40
N LYS A 112 -8.24 -8.72 3.73
CA LYS A 112 -8.98 -7.89 4.70
C LYS A 112 -8.50 -6.45 4.68
N GLY A 113 -7.26 -6.20 4.25
CA GLY A 113 -6.69 -4.87 4.15
C GLY A 113 -6.28 -4.28 5.50
N PHE A 114 -6.20 -2.96 5.56
CA PHE A 114 -5.91 -2.22 6.79
C PHE A 114 -6.98 -1.16 7.06
N THR A 115 -7.11 -0.74 8.30
CA THR A 115 -8.09 0.27 8.70
C THR A 115 -7.43 1.65 8.75
N LEU A 116 -7.96 2.60 7.98
CA LEU A 116 -7.71 4.02 8.17
C LEU A 116 -8.75 4.57 9.14
N LYS A 117 -8.31 5.24 10.20
CA LYS A 117 -9.17 5.80 11.23
C LYS A 117 -8.62 7.15 11.71
N ASP A 118 -9.51 8.10 11.95
CA ASP A 118 -9.17 9.38 12.57
C ASP A 118 -9.35 9.33 14.10
N SER A 119 -9.02 10.43 14.79
CA SER A 119 -9.16 10.52 16.25
C SER A 119 -10.62 10.54 16.74
N GLY A 120 -11.58 10.70 15.84
CA GLY A 120 -13.01 10.67 16.12
C GLY A 120 -13.64 9.31 15.79
N THR A 121 -14.78 9.36 15.12
CA THR A 121 -15.55 8.17 14.72
C THR A 121 -15.32 7.76 13.27
N GLY A 122 -14.59 8.54 12.48
CA GLY A 122 -14.32 8.25 11.07
C GLY A 122 -13.39 7.05 10.92
N SER A 123 -13.84 6.04 10.19
CA SER A 123 -13.06 4.83 9.94
C SER A 123 -13.44 4.22 8.59
N THR A 124 -12.46 3.69 7.87
CA THR A 124 -12.68 2.94 6.63
C THR A 124 -11.63 1.84 6.49
N THR A 125 -11.97 0.76 5.79
CA THR A 125 -11.04 -0.32 5.49
C THR A 125 -10.53 -0.16 4.07
N VAL A 126 -9.22 -0.03 3.93
CA VAL A 126 -8.53 0.00 2.63
C VAL A 126 -8.16 -1.43 2.27
N LYS A 127 -8.82 -1.96 1.25
CA LYS A 127 -8.57 -3.30 0.74
C LYS A 127 -7.56 -3.26 -0.41
N ALA A 128 -7.12 -4.44 -0.85
CA ALA A 128 -6.33 -4.58 -2.07
C ALA A 128 -7.01 -3.82 -3.23
N GLU A 129 -6.20 -3.20 -4.09
CA GLU A 129 -6.63 -2.41 -5.27
C GLU A 129 -7.40 -1.10 -4.96
N SER A 130 -7.69 -0.81 -3.69
CA SER A 130 -8.30 0.46 -3.30
C SER A 130 -7.32 1.62 -3.50
N THR A 131 -7.79 2.74 -4.01
CA THR A 131 -7.03 3.99 -4.05
C THR A 131 -7.42 4.87 -2.87
N VAL A 132 -6.43 5.33 -2.09
CA VAL A 132 -6.65 6.33 -1.03
C VAL A 132 -6.39 7.71 -1.61
N THR A 133 -7.44 8.53 -1.71
CA THR A 133 -7.32 9.93 -2.13
C THR A 133 -7.34 10.81 -0.91
N VAL A 134 -6.29 11.61 -0.72
CA VAL A 134 -6.24 12.64 0.32
C VAL A 134 -6.42 14.00 -0.35
N THR A 135 -7.48 14.70 0.00
CA THR A 135 -7.78 16.03 -0.50
C THR A 135 -7.41 17.08 0.54
N GLY A 136 -6.87 18.20 0.06
CA GLY A 136 -6.79 19.43 0.85
C GLY A 136 -8.13 20.16 0.92
N ASP A 137 -8.11 21.34 1.52
CA ASP A 137 -9.21 22.30 1.53
C ASP A 137 -8.71 23.71 1.17
N THR A 138 -9.48 24.75 1.48
CA THR A 138 -9.09 26.14 1.23
C THR A 138 -7.74 26.51 1.88
N TYR A 139 -7.47 25.98 3.08
CA TYR A 139 -6.33 26.36 3.92
C TYR A 139 -5.23 25.30 3.97
N VAL A 140 -5.51 24.05 3.56
CA VAL A 140 -4.55 22.95 3.54
C VAL A 140 -4.39 22.42 2.12
N LYS A 141 -3.15 22.32 1.64
CA LYS A 141 -2.78 21.68 0.37
C LYS A 141 -2.29 20.26 0.65
N ALA A 142 -2.89 19.27 -0.01
CA ALA A 142 -2.39 17.90 -0.03
C ALA A 142 -1.61 17.65 -1.34
N THR A 143 -0.41 17.09 -1.26
CA THR A 143 0.40 16.75 -2.42
C THR A 143 1.06 15.40 -2.23
N VAL A 144 0.93 14.52 -3.22
CA VAL A 144 1.62 13.23 -3.27
C VAL A 144 2.76 13.35 -4.28
N ASN A 145 3.97 12.98 -3.87
CA ASN A 145 5.16 12.95 -4.72
C ASN A 145 6.03 11.73 -4.37
N ASP A 146 7.21 11.59 -4.99
CA ASP A 146 8.12 10.46 -4.79
C ASP A 146 8.60 10.28 -3.33
N LYS A 147 8.40 11.29 -2.46
CA LYS A 147 8.69 11.22 -1.02
C LYS A 147 7.48 10.85 -0.16
N GLY A 148 6.30 10.69 -0.76
CA GLY A 148 5.04 10.37 -0.07
C GLY A 148 4.01 11.51 -0.07
N LEU A 149 3.09 11.46 0.90
CA LEU A 149 2.07 12.49 1.13
C LEU A 149 2.63 13.64 1.97
N THR A 150 2.51 14.86 1.47
CA THR A 150 2.80 16.09 2.21
C THR A 150 1.52 16.91 2.39
N LEU A 151 1.33 17.45 3.59
CA LEU A 151 0.28 18.43 3.91
C LEU A 151 0.94 19.77 4.21
N GLY A 152 0.58 20.81 3.47
CA GLY A 152 1.09 22.17 3.64
C GLY A 152 -0.05 23.16 3.85
N LEU A 153 0.26 24.32 4.43
CA LEU A 153 -0.70 25.41 4.55
C LEU A 153 -0.80 26.19 3.23
N ASN A 154 -1.99 26.68 2.92
CA ASN A 154 -2.22 27.59 1.82
C ASN A 154 -2.00 29.04 2.29
N GLU A 155 -0.76 29.51 2.21
CA GLU A 155 -0.37 30.84 2.69
C GLU A 155 -1.17 31.96 2.05
N ASP A 156 -1.45 31.90 0.74
CA ASP A 156 -2.24 32.92 0.05
C ASP A 156 -3.65 33.03 0.61
N ALA A 157 -4.32 31.89 0.82
CA ALA A 157 -5.67 31.86 1.38
C ALA A 157 -5.70 32.33 2.84
N LEU A 158 -4.70 31.93 3.64
CA LEU A 158 -4.55 32.39 5.02
C LEU A 158 -4.31 33.90 5.08
N ASN A 159 -3.39 34.42 4.26
CA ASN A 159 -3.08 35.86 4.20
C ASN A 159 -4.30 36.66 3.74
N SER A 160 -5.04 36.17 2.73
CA SER A 160 -6.28 36.80 2.28
C SER A 160 -7.34 36.84 3.40
N GLN A 161 -7.50 35.74 4.14
CA GLN A 161 -8.44 35.66 5.26
C GLN A 161 -8.05 36.61 6.39
N ILE A 162 -6.76 36.68 6.75
CA ILE A 162 -6.24 37.60 7.77
C ILE A 162 -6.48 39.04 7.35
N ASN A 163 -6.11 39.41 6.12
CA ASN A 163 -6.31 40.77 5.60
C ASN A 163 -7.78 41.15 5.58
N THR A 164 -8.66 40.22 5.18
CA THR A 164 -10.11 40.43 5.23
C THR A 164 -10.57 40.68 6.65
N GLN A 165 -10.17 39.83 7.61
CA GLN A 165 -10.54 40.01 9.01
C GLN A 165 -10.01 41.33 9.60
N ILE A 166 -8.82 41.80 9.22
CA ILE A 166 -8.30 43.09 9.69
C ILE A 166 -9.11 44.25 9.09
N THR A 167 -9.32 44.21 7.77
CA THR A 167 -9.97 45.32 7.05
C THR A 167 -11.47 45.40 7.28
N SER A 168 -12.13 44.29 7.59
CA SER A 168 -13.58 44.25 7.87
C SER A 168 -13.92 44.33 9.35
N ASN A 169 -12.94 44.26 10.26
CA ASN A 169 -13.21 44.30 11.70
C ASN A 169 -13.45 45.73 12.18
N SER A 170 -14.70 46.03 12.49
CA SER A 170 -15.17 47.35 12.95
C SER A 170 -14.47 47.86 14.21
N THR A 171 -13.90 46.98 15.06
CA THR A 171 -13.11 47.41 16.23
C THR A 171 -11.73 47.91 15.81
N VAL A 172 -11.11 47.26 14.83
CA VAL A 172 -9.78 47.64 14.31
C VAL A 172 -9.90 48.91 13.47
N THR A 173 -10.87 48.94 12.55
CA THR A 173 -11.15 50.15 11.76
C THR A 173 -11.61 51.29 12.67
N GLY A 174 -12.56 51.03 13.58
CA GLY A 174 -13.08 52.01 14.55
C GLY A 174 -12.02 52.75 15.36
N LYS A 175 -10.98 52.06 15.80
CA LYS A 175 -9.85 52.69 16.52
C LYS A 175 -8.99 53.60 15.65
N MET A 176 -9.06 53.45 14.34
CA MET A 176 -8.34 54.25 13.35
C MET A 176 -9.28 55.17 12.54
N ASP A 177 -10.59 55.17 12.82
CA ASP A 177 -11.56 55.77 11.91
C ASP A 177 -11.51 57.29 11.92
N SER A 178 -11.34 57.95 13.07
CA SER A 178 -11.12 59.41 13.11
C SER A 178 -10.81 59.96 14.49
N TRP A 179 -10.23 61.16 14.52
CA TRP A 179 -10.21 62.06 15.66
C TRP A 179 -10.68 63.45 15.21
N GLN A 180 -11.32 64.21 16.10
CA GLN A 180 -11.79 65.57 15.81
C GLN A 180 -10.81 66.60 16.37
N LEU A 181 -10.59 67.69 15.62
CA LEU A 181 -9.78 68.83 16.07
C LEU A 181 -10.66 70.09 16.09
N ALA A 182 -10.93 70.62 17.29
CA ALA A 182 -11.73 71.83 17.49
C ALA A 182 -10.88 72.97 18.07
N ALA A 183 -11.09 74.19 17.58
CA ALA A 183 -10.74 75.40 18.33
C ALA A 183 -11.88 75.69 19.32
N LYS A 184 -11.55 76.24 20.49
CA LYS A 184 -12.32 76.37 21.75
C LYS A 184 -13.77 76.93 21.68
N SER A 185 -14.34 77.21 20.51
CA SER A 185 -15.63 77.88 20.32
C SER A 185 -16.56 77.28 19.24
N THR A 186 -16.26 76.10 18.68
CA THR A 186 -17.16 75.41 17.74
C THR A 186 -17.44 74.01 18.24
N ASP A 187 -18.70 73.71 18.57
CA ASP A 187 -19.08 72.46 19.25
C ASP A 187 -18.89 71.20 18.40
N ASP A 188 -18.65 71.33 17.10
CA ASP A 188 -18.27 70.22 16.22
C ASP A 188 -16.94 70.55 15.51
N GLY A 189 -15.82 70.04 16.02
CA GLY A 189 -14.52 70.15 15.35
C GLY A 189 -14.49 69.38 14.02
N GLU A 190 -13.57 69.75 13.13
CA GLU A 190 -13.43 69.08 11.84
C GLU A 190 -12.95 67.63 12.03
N LYS A 191 -13.54 66.69 11.28
CA LYS A 191 -13.20 65.27 11.36
C LYS A 191 -11.89 65.00 10.59
N ILE A 192 -10.86 64.55 11.29
CA ILE A 192 -9.63 64.03 10.70
C ILE A 192 -9.73 62.51 10.67
N ASP A 193 -9.79 61.93 9.48
CA ASP A 193 -9.97 60.49 9.26
C ASP A 193 -8.98 59.93 8.21
N ASN A 194 -9.07 58.63 7.94
CA ASN A 194 -8.25 57.94 6.94
C ASN A 194 -8.53 58.35 5.48
N THR A 195 -9.55 59.19 5.26
CA THR A 195 -9.83 59.82 3.95
C THR A 195 -9.25 61.23 3.93
N ASN A 196 -9.41 61.96 5.03
CA ASN A 196 -9.01 63.34 5.25
C ASN A 196 -7.68 63.41 6.03
N ASN A 197 -6.60 62.88 5.43
CA ASN A 197 -5.29 62.65 6.05
C ASN A 197 -4.49 63.93 6.37
N LYS A 198 -5.13 65.11 6.48
CA LYS A 198 -4.44 66.39 6.57
C LYS A 198 -5.09 67.30 7.61
N ALA A 199 -4.43 67.46 8.75
CA ALA A 199 -4.66 68.58 9.67
C ALA A 199 -3.68 69.71 9.33
N VAL A 200 -4.18 70.93 9.17
CA VAL A 200 -3.37 72.12 8.87
C VAL A 200 -3.41 73.08 10.05
N PHE A 201 -2.24 73.49 10.53
CA PHE A 201 -2.08 74.56 11.51
C PHE A 201 -1.43 75.73 10.79
N ASP A 202 -2.11 76.86 10.73
CA ASP A 202 -1.66 78.05 10.00
C ASP A 202 -2.05 79.33 10.74
N VAL A 203 -1.54 80.47 10.28
CA VAL A 203 -1.94 81.81 10.71
C VAL A 203 -3.00 82.35 9.76
N THR A 204 -4.00 83.06 10.29
CA THR A 204 -5.08 83.65 9.49
C THR A 204 -4.55 84.66 8.46
N GLU A 205 -3.54 85.43 8.84
CA GLU A 205 -2.87 86.40 7.96
C GLU A 205 -1.36 86.21 8.04
N ALA A 206 -0.74 85.98 6.88
CA ALA A 206 0.71 85.90 6.76
C ALA A 206 1.37 87.24 7.11
N ASP A 207 2.62 87.17 7.59
CA ASP A 207 3.48 88.34 7.88
C ASP A 207 2.97 89.31 8.96
N LYS A 208 1.97 88.93 9.77
CA LYS A 208 1.48 89.73 10.91
C LYS A 208 2.22 89.50 12.24
N GLY A 209 3.37 88.84 12.18
CA GLY A 209 4.22 88.58 13.34
C GLY A 209 4.00 87.23 14.02
N LEU A 210 2.91 86.51 13.76
CA LEU A 210 2.76 85.11 14.19
C LEU A 210 3.25 84.17 13.09
N THR A 211 3.86 83.06 13.48
CA THR A 211 4.26 81.98 12.57
C THR A 211 3.95 80.61 13.18
N VAL A 212 3.61 79.65 12.34
CA VAL A 212 3.47 78.24 12.71
C VAL A 212 4.47 77.44 11.91
N THR A 213 5.27 76.62 12.58
CA THR A 213 6.22 75.71 11.94
C THR A 213 6.07 74.32 12.50
N ARG A 214 6.34 73.30 11.68
CA ARG A 214 6.42 71.91 12.13
C ARG A 214 7.88 71.50 12.23
N ASP A 215 8.31 71.10 13.43
CA ASP A 215 9.58 70.43 13.65
C ASP A 215 9.31 68.98 14.04
N LYS A 216 9.53 68.07 13.09
CA LYS A 216 9.20 66.64 13.21
C LYS A 216 7.74 66.43 13.66
N ASN A 217 7.54 65.96 14.87
CA ASN A 217 6.26 65.62 15.51
C ASN A 217 5.76 66.71 16.47
N THR A 218 6.35 67.92 16.42
CA THR A 218 5.91 69.09 17.19
C THR A 218 5.49 70.23 16.28
N ILE A 219 4.39 70.89 16.65
CA ILE A 219 3.99 72.18 16.09
C ILE A 219 4.58 73.27 16.99
N LYS A 220 5.36 74.18 16.42
CA LYS A 220 5.98 75.31 17.10
C LYS A 220 5.32 76.60 16.64
N TYR A 221 5.03 77.47 17.60
CA TYR A 221 4.54 78.82 17.36
C TYR A 221 5.68 79.80 17.61
N GLY A 222 5.89 80.72 16.66
CA GLY A 222 6.89 81.77 16.75
C GLY A 222 6.24 83.15 16.73
N ILE A 223 6.89 84.11 17.40
CA ILE A 223 6.56 85.53 17.34
C ILE A 223 7.75 86.27 16.75
N ASP A 224 7.53 86.96 15.64
CA ASP A 224 8.43 87.96 15.06
C ASP A 224 8.04 89.32 15.64
N ALA A 225 8.86 89.81 16.58
CA ALA A 225 8.59 91.01 17.36
C ALA A 225 8.46 92.27 16.48
N ASP A 226 9.30 92.40 15.44
CA ASP A 226 9.30 93.56 14.56
C ASP A 226 8.03 93.61 13.70
N LYS A 227 7.67 92.46 13.10
CA LYS A 227 6.43 92.34 12.31
C LYS A 227 5.18 92.52 13.17
N LEU A 228 5.19 92.01 14.40
CA LEU A 228 4.08 92.18 15.35
C LEU A 228 3.92 93.65 15.75
N ALA A 229 5.02 94.31 16.14
CA ALA A 229 5.01 95.73 16.53
C ALA A 229 4.55 96.63 15.37
N SER A 230 5.01 96.36 14.15
CA SER A 230 4.55 97.06 12.94
C SER A 230 3.05 96.87 12.71
N THR A 231 2.56 95.62 12.81
CA THR A 231 1.13 95.29 12.66
C THR A 231 0.26 96.03 13.67
N VAL A 232 0.66 96.06 14.95
CA VAL A 232 -0.04 96.78 16.02
C VAL A 232 -0.05 98.28 15.74
N THR A 233 1.12 98.86 15.43
CA THR A 233 1.25 100.31 15.17
C THR A 233 0.39 100.76 13.99
N ASN A 234 0.43 100.02 12.88
CA ASN A 234 -0.37 100.32 11.70
C ASN A 234 -1.87 100.20 11.99
N SER A 235 -2.30 99.20 12.77
CA SER A 235 -3.71 99.01 13.13
C SER A 235 -4.23 100.15 14.01
N ILE A 236 -3.42 100.64 14.96
CA ILE A 236 -3.77 101.77 15.84
C ILE A 236 -3.81 103.09 15.05
N ASN A 237 -2.76 103.39 14.27
CA ASN A 237 -2.65 104.65 13.52
C ASN A 237 -3.74 104.82 12.44
N ASN A 238 -4.30 103.71 11.94
CA ASN A 238 -5.42 103.76 10.99
C ASN A 238 -6.78 104.05 11.67
N THR A 239 -6.85 103.99 13.00
CA THR A 239 -8.09 104.17 13.78
C THR A 239 -8.12 105.48 14.57
N THR A 240 -6.95 106.04 14.91
CA THR A 240 -6.78 107.38 15.48
C THR A 240 -5.50 107.96 14.92
N ASN A 241 -5.45 109.25 14.58
CA ASN A 241 -4.23 109.97 14.16
C ASN A 241 -3.18 110.08 15.31
N ALA A 242 -2.89 108.99 16.01
CA ALA A 242 -1.95 108.90 17.11
C ALA A 242 -0.53 108.64 16.57
N THR A 243 0.46 109.15 17.29
CA THR A 243 1.89 108.91 17.04
C THR A 243 2.24 107.44 17.18
N ALA A 244 3.10 106.93 16.28
CA ALA A 244 3.60 105.55 16.31
C ALA A 244 4.15 105.16 17.69
N ILE A 245 3.81 103.96 18.18
CA ILE A 245 4.37 103.43 19.42
C ILE A 245 5.82 103.01 19.13
N THR A 246 6.79 103.86 19.48
CA THR A 246 8.23 103.61 19.24
C THR A 246 8.92 102.82 20.35
N ASN A 247 8.22 102.55 21.47
CA ASN A 247 8.83 101.99 22.68
C ASN A 247 8.17 100.66 23.10
N ILE A 248 8.02 99.72 22.18
CA ILE A 248 7.82 98.32 22.56
C ILE A 248 9.22 97.72 22.75
N SER A 249 9.83 97.93 23.92
CA SER A 249 11.03 97.17 24.29
C SER A 249 10.61 95.74 24.62
N ALA A 250 11.31 94.76 24.04
CA ALA A 250 11.12 93.33 24.29
C ALA A 250 11.20 92.96 25.78
#